data_AF-A0A962X4W0-F1
#
_entry.id   AF-A0A962X4W0-F1
#
_cell.length_a   1.000
_cell.length_b   1.000
_cell.length_c   1.000
_cell.angle_alpha   90.00
_cell.angle_beta   90.00
_cell.angle_gamma   90.00
#
_symmetry.space_group_name_H-M   'P 1'
#
loop_
_entity.id
_entity.type
_entity.pdbx_description
1 polymer ?
#
loop_
_entity_poly.entity_id
_entity_poly.type
_entity_poly.pdbx_seq_one_letter_code
_entity_poly.pdbx_strand_id
1 'polypeptide(L)'
;MQRASKLIADTFTSVHKIRFVTAASLFDGHDASINIMRRILQASGSEVIHLGHNRSVAEIVEAALQEDVQGIAVSSYQGGHVEYLKYMVDMLRERDGGQIRIFAGGGGVIIPEEIKELQEYGVTRIYSPEDGQAMGLQGMILDMLKKSDFDPGQLVSEDLAPIASGEFRALSRLLTALENGTLSSDFHTRLSQKAAEVHKRIPVLGITGTGGSGKSSLTDELIRRFRLGQENRLKIAIIAVDPTRRKTGGALLGDRIRMNAINHPNIFMRSVATRDASGEIPGYISAMINACRLAQFDLIIVETPGIGQGNAAIVPLVDLSLYVMTPEF
;
A
#
# COMPACT_ATOMS: atom_id res chain seq x y z
N MET A 1 35.68 -14.68 -24.88
CA MET A 1 34.57 -15.48 -24.30
C MET A 1 34.70 -15.79 -22.80
N GLN A 2 35.71 -15.29 -22.07
CA GLN A 2 35.87 -15.53 -20.61
C GLN A 2 35.55 -14.32 -19.72
N ARG A 3 34.95 -13.26 -20.25
CA ARG A 3 34.51 -12.07 -19.47
C ARG A 3 32.99 -11.93 -19.32
N ALA A 4 32.21 -12.85 -19.89
CA ALA A 4 30.74 -12.81 -19.86
C ALA A 4 30.12 -13.64 -18.72
N SER A 5 30.91 -14.35 -17.91
CA SER A 5 30.40 -15.28 -16.88
C SER A 5 30.56 -14.80 -15.43
N LYS A 6 30.82 -13.51 -15.20
CA LYS A 6 31.01 -12.95 -13.84
C LYS A 6 29.95 -11.91 -13.44
N LEU A 7 28.80 -11.92 -14.13
CA LEU A 7 27.66 -11.02 -13.89
C LEU A 7 26.34 -11.80 -13.75
N ILE A 8 26.40 -13.00 -13.17
CA ILE A 8 25.24 -13.50 -12.44
C ILE A 8 25.27 -12.71 -11.13
N ALA A 9 24.73 -11.49 -11.16
CA ALA A 9 24.45 -10.73 -9.96
C ALA A 9 23.67 -11.65 -9.02
N ASP A 10 24.08 -11.73 -7.75
CA ASP A 10 23.35 -12.48 -6.73
C ASP A 10 21.86 -12.17 -6.85
N THR A 11 21.10 -13.12 -7.39
CA THR A 11 19.66 -12.97 -7.58
C THR A 11 19.04 -13.08 -6.20
N PHE A 12 18.87 -11.93 -5.54
CA PHE A 12 18.11 -11.87 -4.30
C PHE A 12 16.66 -12.24 -4.60
N THR A 13 16.21 -13.34 -4.03
CA THR A 13 14.80 -13.73 -4.02
C THR A 13 14.28 -13.46 -2.62
N SER A 14 13.29 -12.57 -2.48
CA SER A 14 12.70 -12.28 -1.18
C SER A 14 11.94 -13.50 -0.66
N VAL A 15 12.01 -13.73 0.65
CA VAL A 15 11.21 -14.75 1.33
C VAL A 15 9.76 -14.28 1.43
N HIS A 16 9.55 -12.99 1.71
CA HIS A 16 8.22 -12.43 1.91
C HIS A 16 7.75 -11.58 0.72
N LYS A 17 6.45 -11.28 0.69
CA LYS A 17 5.86 -10.32 -0.25
C LYS A 17 6.14 -8.91 0.25
N ILE A 18 7.14 -8.27 -0.36
CA ILE A 18 7.60 -6.94 0.04
C ILE A 18 6.73 -5.86 -0.60
N ARG A 19 6.15 -5.00 0.25
CA ARG A 19 5.35 -3.84 -0.14
C ARG A 19 6.11 -2.54 0.15
N PHE A 20 5.99 -1.58 -0.75
CA PHE A 20 6.58 -0.25 -0.60
C PHE A 20 5.56 0.87 -0.81
N VAL A 21 5.57 1.87 0.06
CA VAL A 21 5.01 3.20 -0.27
C VAL A 21 6.11 4.03 -0.92
N THR A 22 5.81 4.68 -2.05
CA THR A 22 6.76 5.55 -2.75
C THR A 22 6.14 6.92 -3.03
N ALA A 23 6.88 7.99 -2.73
CA ALA A 23 6.42 9.37 -2.94
C ALA A 23 7.58 10.37 -3.10
N ALA A 24 7.32 11.54 -3.66
CA ALA A 24 8.18 12.70 -3.48
C ALA A 24 7.70 13.56 -2.29
N SER A 25 8.65 14.21 -1.62
CA SER A 25 8.40 15.03 -0.42
C SER A 25 7.46 16.23 -0.65
N LEU A 26 7.07 16.90 0.43
CA LEU A 26 6.13 18.03 0.39
C LEU A 26 6.72 19.19 -0.42
N PHE A 27 5.90 19.78 -1.29
CA PHE A 27 6.30 20.82 -2.25
C PHE A 27 7.41 20.42 -3.22
N ASP A 28 7.71 19.13 -3.33
CA ASP A 28 8.64 18.61 -4.32
C ASP A 28 7.89 18.03 -5.51
N GLY A 29 8.09 18.65 -6.68
CA GLY A 29 7.58 18.18 -7.97
C GLY A 29 8.54 17.23 -8.70
N HIS A 30 9.74 16.98 -8.18
CA HIS A 30 10.75 16.14 -8.83
C HIS A 30 10.43 14.65 -8.62
N ASP A 31 9.51 14.15 -9.45
CA ASP A 31 9.07 12.75 -9.38
C ASP A 31 9.87 11.82 -10.30
N ALA A 32 10.78 12.35 -11.13
CA ALA A 32 11.52 11.59 -12.12
C ALA A 32 12.35 10.45 -11.48
N SER A 33 13.07 10.74 -10.40
CA SER A 33 13.90 9.75 -9.71
C SER A 33 13.06 8.68 -9.02
N ILE A 34 12.03 9.06 -8.26
CA ILE A 34 11.16 8.11 -7.58
C ILE A 34 10.36 7.25 -8.58
N ASN A 35 10.00 7.79 -9.75
CA ASN A 35 9.38 7.04 -10.84
C ASN A 35 10.32 5.96 -11.42
N ILE A 36 11.63 6.24 -11.52
CA ILE A 36 12.61 5.22 -11.93
C ILE A 36 12.75 4.16 -10.83
N MET A 37 12.92 4.58 -9.56
CA MET A 37 13.08 3.65 -8.44
C MET A 37 11.89 2.70 -8.28
N ARG A 38 10.64 3.21 -8.34
CA ARG A 38 9.44 2.36 -8.22
C ARG A 38 9.31 1.36 -9.37
N ARG A 39 9.75 1.71 -10.58
CA ARG A 39 9.71 0.79 -11.74
C ARG A 39 10.67 -0.37 -11.52
N ILE A 40 11.85 -0.10 -10.95
CA ILE A 40 12.83 -1.13 -10.62
C ILE A 40 12.33 -1.99 -9.45
N LEU A 41 11.79 -1.39 -8.38
CA LEU A 41 11.14 -2.13 -7.28
C LEU A 41 10.06 -3.09 -7.78
N GLN A 42 9.15 -2.61 -8.63
CA GLN A 42 8.12 -3.44 -9.25
C GLN A 42 8.71 -4.54 -10.14
N ALA A 43 9.75 -4.22 -10.91
CA ALA A 43 10.43 -5.19 -11.76
C ALA A 43 11.19 -6.27 -10.95
N SER A 44 11.60 -5.93 -9.73
CA SER A 44 12.22 -6.84 -8.76
C SER A 44 11.22 -7.61 -7.88
N GLY A 45 9.91 -7.50 -8.16
CA GLY A 45 8.89 -8.34 -7.53
C GLY A 45 8.13 -7.70 -6.37
N SER A 46 8.38 -6.42 -6.05
CA SER A 46 7.64 -5.72 -5.00
C SER A 46 6.27 -5.24 -5.46
N GLU A 47 5.36 -5.14 -4.49
CA GLU A 47 4.08 -4.44 -4.63
C GLU A 47 4.27 -2.97 -4.23
N VAL A 48 4.09 -2.04 -5.17
CA VAL A 48 4.40 -0.63 -4.96
C VAL A 48 3.14 0.22 -4.93
N ILE A 49 2.85 0.81 -3.78
CA ILE A 49 1.81 1.82 -3.57
C ILE A 49 2.45 3.18 -3.87
N HIS A 50 2.14 3.75 -5.02
CA HIS A 50 2.74 5.01 -5.45
C HIS A 50 1.81 6.18 -5.16
N LEU A 51 2.27 7.15 -4.37
CA LEU A 51 1.48 8.33 -4.00
C LEU A 51 1.75 9.54 -4.89
N GLY A 52 2.70 9.44 -5.82
CA GLY A 52 3.10 10.56 -6.68
C GLY A 52 4.02 11.54 -5.96
N HIS A 53 3.78 12.83 -6.17
CA HIS A 53 4.62 13.92 -5.67
C HIS A 53 3.85 14.86 -4.74
N ASN A 54 4.54 15.83 -4.13
CA ASN A 54 3.95 16.81 -3.22
C ASN A 54 3.16 16.16 -2.07
N ARG A 55 3.78 15.23 -1.34
CA ARG A 55 3.13 14.53 -0.22
C ARG A 55 3.68 14.99 1.11
N SER A 56 2.79 15.24 2.06
CA SER A 56 3.17 15.49 3.45
C SER A 56 3.61 14.20 4.16
N VAL A 57 4.36 14.34 5.25
CA VAL A 57 4.73 13.21 6.12
C VAL A 57 3.48 12.48 6.60
N ALA A 58 2.44 13.22 7.02
CA ALA A 58 1.20 12.65 7.51
C ALA A 58 0.51 11.76 6.46
N GLU A 59 0.44 12.20 5.21
CA GLU A 59 -0.13 11.38 4.12
C GLU A 59 0.67 10.10 3.87
N ILE A 60 2.00 10.20 3.83
CA ILE A 60 2.87 9.03 3.58
C ILE A 60 2.76 8.03 4.73
N VAL A 61 2.84 8.51 5.98
CA VAL A 61 2.78 7.66 7.17
C VAL A 61 1.42 7.01 7.29
N GLU A 62 0.32 7.75 7.11
CA GLU A 62 -1.03 7.19 7.14
C GLU A 62 -1.19 6.09 6.08
N ALA A 63 -0.76 6.35 4.83
CA ALA A 63 -0.78 5.34 3.79
C ALA A 63 0.08 4.12 4.16
N ALA A 64 1.30 4.31 4.66
CA ALA A 64 2.19 3.22 5.03
C ALA A 64 1.62 2.33 6.15
N LEU A 65 0.93 2.93 7.13
CA LEU A 65 0.31 2.20 8.24
C LEU A 65 -0.93 1.42 7.81
N GLN A 66 -1.78 2.01 6.96
CA GLN A 66 -2.97 1.36 6.40
C GLN A 66 -2.61 0.22 5.43
N GLU A 67 -1.60 0.45 4.60
CA GLU A 67 -1.09 -0.51 3.62
C GLU A 67 -0.18 -1.59 4.23
N ASP A 68 0.20 -1.40 5.51
CA ASP A 68 1.09 -2.25 6.30
C ASP A 68 2.37 -2.65 5.54
N VAL A 69 3.06 -1.65 5.02
CA VAL A 69 4.25 -1.85 4.19
C VAL A 69 5.50 -2.12 5.01
N GLN A 70 6.45 -2.83 4.42
CA GLN A 70 7.78 -3.02 5.00
C GLN A 70 8.68 -1.80 4.80
N GLY A 71 8.48 -1.04 3.72
CA GLY A 71 9.34 0.08 3.37
C GLY A 71 8.61 1.31 2.83
N ILE A 72 9.18 2.47 3.11
CA ILE A 72 8.83 3.75 2.51
C ILE A 72 10.06 4.23 1.73
N ALA A 73 9.88 4.66 0.48
CA ALA A 73 10.93 5.31 -0.29
C ALA A 73 10.49 6.73 -0.67
N VAL A 74 11.28 7.73 -0.25
CA VAL A 74 11.01 9.14 -0.53
C VAL A 74 12.11 9.79 -1.34
N SER A 75 11.73 10.56 -2.36
CA SER A 75 12.64 11.51 -2.99
C SER A 75 12.46 12.91 -2.40
N SER A 76 13.56 13.61 -2.12
CA SER A 76 13.54 14.99 -1.64
C SER A 76 14.64 15.83 -2.27
N TYR A 77 14.25 16.76 -3.14
CA TYR A 77 15.16 17.64 -3.91
C TYR A 77 15.01 19.13 -3.58
N GLN A 78 14.09 19.50 -2.69
CA GLN A 78 13.78 20.91 -2.38
C GLN A 78 14.36 21.41 -1.04
N GLY A 79 15.13 20.57 -0.33
CA GLY A 79 15.62 20.88 1.02
C GLY A 79 14.57 20.61 2.11
N GLY A 80 14.91 20.90 3.37
CA GLY A 80 14.06 20.59 4.54
C GLY A 80 13.91 19.08 4.81
N HIS A 81 14.75 18.27 4.18
CA HIS A 81 14.74 16.80 4.28
C HIS A 81 15.09 16.31 5.68
N VAL A 82 15.89 17.07 6.44
CA VAL A 82 16.26 16.69 7.81
C VAL A 82 15.03 16.68 8.71
N GLU A 83 14.29 17.78 8.75
CA GLU A 83 13.06 17.91 9.53
C GLU A 83 11.98 16.96 9.01
N TYR A 84 11.84 16.87 7.69
CA TYR A 84 10.86 16.01 7.04
C TYR A 84 11.05 14.53 7.43
N LEU A 85 12.28 14.02 7.35
CA LEU A 85 12.57 12.62 7.65
C LEU A 85 12.58 12.32 9.16
N LYS A 86 13.04 13.25 10.01
CA LYS A 86 12.90 13.11 11.47
C LYS A 86 11.43 13.03 11.88
N TYR A 87 10.60 13.93 11.34
CA TYR A 87 9.17 13.93 11.62
C TYR A 87 8.49 12.64 11.17
N MET A 88 8.93 12.05 10.04
CA MET A 88 8.45 10.74 9.60
C MET A 88 8.83 9.62 10.56
N VAL A 89 10.08 9.60 11.04
CA VAL A 89 10.55 8.62 12.05
C VAL A 89 9.72 8.73 13.32
N ASP A 90 9.50 9.95 13.83
CA ASP A 90 8.76 10.17 15.07
C ASP A 90 7.30 9.74 14.94
N MET A 91 6.62 10.16 13.86
CA MET A 91 5.22 9.81 13.63
C MET A 91 5.03 8.29 13.46
N LEU A 92 5.97 7.59 12.83
CA LEU A 92 5.92 6.13 12.71
C LEU A 92 6.10 5.45 14.08
N ARG A 93 7.02 5.94 14.92
CA ARG A 93 7.22 5.41 16.28
C ARG A 93 5.98 5.62 17.15
N GLU A 94 5.39 6.81 17.10
CA GLU A 94 4.18 7.17 17.85
C GLU A 94 2.94 6.34 17.46
N ARG A 95 2.87 5.88 16.20
CA ARG A 95 1.70 5.19 15.63
C ARG A 95 1.91 3.70 15.38
N ASP A 96 2.80 3.06 16.14
CA ASP A 96 3.06 1.61 16.07
C ASP A 96 3.49 1.12 14.66
N GLY A 97 4.35 1.93 14.04
CA GLY A 97 4.97 1.71 12.73
C GLY A 97 6.50 1.79 12.73
N GLY A 98 7.15 1.76 13.90
CA GLY A 98 8.60 1.92 14.03
C GLY A 98 9.44 0.83 13.33
N GLN A 99 8.84 -0.29 12.92
CA GLN A 99 9.46 -1.35 12.13
C GLN A 99 9.58 -1.02 10.64
N ILE A 100 8.79 -0.06 10.14
CA ILE A 100 8.76 0.30 8.72
C ILE A 100 10.10 0.95 8.35
N ARG A 101 10.75 0.45 7.31
CA ARG A 101 12.05 0.93 6.85
C ARG A 101 11.90 2.19 6.02
N ILE A 102 12.64 3.23 6.37
CA ILE A 102 12.60 4.51 5.65
C ILE A 102 13.84 4.61 4.77
N PHE A 103 13.63 4.77 3.48
CA PHE A 103 14.66 5.00 2.48
C PHE A 103 14.47 6.38 1.85
N ALA A 104 15.56 7.08 1.60
CA ALA A 104 15.51 8.38 0.95
C ALA A 104 16.62 8.59 -0.08
N GLY A 105 16.39 9.55 -0.99
CA GLY A 105 17.41 10.06 -1.89
C GLY A 105 17.07 11.48 -2.36
N GLY A 106 18.09 12.32 -2.48
CA GLY A 106 17.94 13.72 -2.90
C GLY A 106 19.02 14.19 -3.88
N GLY A 107 19.75 13.24 -4.48
CA GLY A 107 20.97 13.58 -5.22
C GLY A 107 21.98 14.28 -4.31
N GLY A 108 22.56 15.39 -4.78
CA GLY A 108 23.52 16.18 -4.00
C GLY A 108 22.89 17.14 -2.98
N VAL A 109 21.57 17.13 -2.79
CA VAL A 109 20.87 18.03 -1.86
C VAL A 109 21.07 17.61 -0.40
N ILE A 110 21.22 16.31 -0.14
CA ILE A 110 21.43 15.75 1.20
C ILE A 110 22.93 15.49 1.37
N ILE A 111 23.60 16.26 2.23
CA ILE A 111 25.06 16.17 2.40
C ILE A 111 25.46 14.99 3.32
N PRO A 112 26.71 14.50 3.27
CA PRO A 112 27.13 13.31 4.03
C PRO A 112 26.89 13.39 5.54
N GLU A 113 27.05 14.57 6.14
CA GLU A 113 26.80 14.80 7.56
C GLU A 113 25.33 14.62 7.92
N GLU A 114 24.41 15.13 7.08
CA GLU A 114 22.97 14.97 7.25
C GLU A 114 22.53 13.52 7.00
N ILE A 115 23.15 12.82 6.03
CA ILE A 115 22.91 11.38 5.81
C ILE A 115 23.22 10.60 7.08
N LYS A 116 24.39 10.87 7.69
CA LYS A 116 24.80 10.21 8.93
C LYS A 116 23.83 10.53 10.07
N GLU A 117 23.52 11.80 10.28
CA GLU A 117 22.58 12.25 11.32
C GLU A 117 21.21 11.56 11.19
N LEU A 118 20.63 11.54 9.99
CA LEU A 118 19.31 10.97 9.75
C LEU A 118 19.28 9.46 9.93
N GLN A 119 20.34 8.76 9.53
CA GLN A 119 20.46 7.32 9.74
C GLN A 119 20.65 6.97 11.21
N GLU A 120 21.41 7.76 11.97
CA GLU A 120 21.53 7.63 13.42
C GLU A 120 20.19 7.91 14.12
N TYR A 121 19.38 8.83 13.60
CA TYR A 121 18.06 9.15 14.14
C TYR A 121 17.04 8.01 13.97
N GLY A 122 17.07 7.33 12.83
CA GLY A 122 16.18 6.20 12.55
C GLY A 122 15.86 5.93 11.08
N VAL A 123 16.35 6.75 10.14
CA VAL A 123 16.22 6.46 8.71
C VAL A 123 17.05 5.22 8.36
N THR A 124 16.49 4.28 7.61
CA THR A 124 17.16 3.00 7.34
C THR A 124 18.36 3.15 6.41
N ARG A 125 18.21 3.94 5.35
CA ARG A 125 19.29 4.27 4.43
C ARG A 125 18.95 5.51 3.61
N ILE A 126 19.91 6.41 3.44
CA ILE A 126 19.85 7.49 2.44
C ILE A 126 20.92 7.22 1.40
N TYR A 127 20.54 7.14 0.14
CA TYR A 127 21.46 6.85 -0.96
C TYR A 127 22.01 8.14 -1.55
N SER A 128 23.33 8.30 -1.52
CA SER A 128 24.03 9.43 -2.13
C SER A 128 24.28 9.20 -3.64
N PRO A 129 24.70 10.23 -4.41
CA PRO A 129 25.15 10.05 -5.79
C PRO A 129 26.29 9.03 -5.92
N GLU A 130 27.23 9.01 -4.97
CA GLU A 130 28.36 8.08 -4.93
C GLU A 130 27.89 6.64 -4.72
N ASP A 131 26.91 6.41 -3.85
CA ASP A 131 26.26 5.09 -3.70
C ASP A 131 25.63 4.66 -5.04
N GLY A 132 24.99 5.59 -5.76
CA GLY A 132 24.44 5.34 -7.08
C GLY A 132 25.48 4.91 -8.12
N GLN A 133 26.68 5.52 -8.10
CA GLN A 133 27.80 5.14 -8.97
C GLN A 133 28.40 3.78 -8.57
N ALA A 134 28.53 3.51 -7.27
CA ALA A 134 29.17 2.30 -6.76
C ALA A 134 28.27 1.06 -6.87
N MET A 135 26.99 1.20 -6.52
CA MET A 135 26.02 0.09 -6.46
C MET A 135 25.24 -0.08 -7.77
N GLY A 136 25.10 1.00 -8.54
CA GLY A 136 24.11 1.10 -9.60
C GLY A 136 22.68 1.14 -9.06
N LEU A 137 21.73 1.55 -9.91
CA LEU A 137 20.30 1.64 -9.53
C LEU A 137 19.75 0.29 -9.06
N GLN A 138 20.12 -0.81 -9.75
CA GLN A 138 19.68 -2.15 -9.38
C GLN A 138 20.25 -2.58 -8.02
N GLY A 139 21.52 -2.27 -7.74
CA GLY A 139 22.16 -2.61 -6.47
C GLY A 139 21.52 -1.89 -5.29
N MET A 140 21.17 -0.60 -5.45
CA MET A 140 20.42 0.14 -4.43
C MET A 140 19.07 -0.51 -4.14
N ILE A 141 18.30 -0.89 -5.18
CA ILE A 141 17.02 -1.57 -4.96
C ILE A 141 17.20 -2.93 -4.28
N LEU A 142 18.18 -3.74 -4.69
CA LEU A 142 18.45 -5.02 -4.03
C LEU A 142 18.79 -4.84 -2.54
N ASP A 143 19.53 -3.79 -2.20
CA ASP A 143 19.82 -3.43 -0.82
C ASP A 143 18.55 -3.01 -0.05
N MET A 144 17.67 -2.20 -0.66
CA MET A 144 16.37 -1.85 -0.08
C MET A 144 15.52 -3.08 0.20
N LEU A 145 15.46 -4.02 -0.75
CA LEU A 145 14.68 -5.25 -0.62
C LEU A 145 15.22 -6.14 0.50
N LYS A 146 16.52 -6.37 0.55
CA LYS A 146 17.18 -7.16 1.61
C LYS A 146 16.86 -6.61 3.00
N LYS A 147 16.90 -5.29 3.16
CA LYS A 147 16.60 -4.63 4.43
C LYS A 147 15.11 -4.65 4.80
N SER A 148 14.23 -4.91 3.84
CA SER A 148 12.77 -4.88 3.99
C SER A 148 12.12 -6.28 3.93
N ASP A 149 12.91 -7.35 3.87
CA ASP A 149 12.41 -8.72 3.77
C ASP A 149 12.02 -9.28 5.15
N PHE A 150 10.91 -8.78 5.69
CA PHE A 150 10.29 -9.29 6.91
C PHE A 150 8.77 -9.42 6.73
N ASP A 151 8.14 -10.22 7.59
CA ASP A 151 6.69 -10.40 7.60
C ASP A 151 6.03 -9.50 8.66
N PRO A 152 5.39 -8.38 8.26
CA PRO A 152 4.64 -7.56 9.19
C PRO A 152 3.39 -8.29 9.74
N GLY A 153 2.89 -9.33 9.04
CA GLY A 153 1.75 -10.15 9.46
C GLY A 153 2.01 -10.99 10.72
N GLN A 154 3.27 -11.21 11.10
CA GLN A 154 3.61 -11.87 12.38
C GLN A 154 3.18 -11.07 13.62
N LEU A 155 2.91 -9.78 13.46
CA LEU A 155 2.44 -8.89 14.53
C LEU A 155 0.92 -8.94 14.71
N VAL A 156 0.21 -9.82 13.99
CA VAL A 156 -1.23 -10.00 14.17
C VAL A 156 -1.50 -10.63 15.54
N SER A 157 -2.36 -9.98 16.31
CA SER A 157 -2.87 -10.51 17.57
C SER A 157 -3.87 -11.64 17.31
N GLU A 158 -3.86 -12.66 18.15
CA GLU A 158 -4.95 -13.65 18.23
C GLU A 158 -6.26 -13.03 18.74
N ASP A 159 -6.16 -11.91 19.47
CA ASP A 159 -7.30 -11.15 19.94
C ASP A 159 -7.82 -10.22 18.84
N LEU A 160 -9.11 -10.38 18.52
CA LEU A 160 -9.84 -9.59 17.54
C LEU A 160 -10.46 -8.31 18.14
N ALA A 161 -10.40 -8.12 19.46
CA ALA A 161 -11.00 -6.96 20.13
C ALA A 161 -10.48 -5.60 19.63
N PRO A 162 -9.17 -5.39 19.34
CA PRO A 162 -8.68 -4.14 18.76
C PRO A 162 -9.27 -3.84 17.38
N ILE A 163 -9.56 -4.87 16.59
CA ILE A 163 -10.25 -4.68 15.30
C ILE A 163 -11.69 -4.28 15.55
N ALA A 164 -12.37 -4.93 16.49
CA ALA A 164 -13.75 -4.64 16.87
C ALA A 164 -13.94 -3.24 17.49
N SER A 165 -12.93 -2.70 18.16
CA SER A 165 -12.89 -1.30 18.64
C SER A 165 -12.61 -0.30 17.51
N GLY A 166 -12.28 -0.79 16.31
CA GLY A 166 -12.12 0.01 15.11
C GLY A 166 -10.70 0.49 14.85
N GLU A 167 -9.68 -0.10 15.48
CA GLU A 167 -8.27 0.29 15.32
C GLU A 167 -7.71 -0.11 13.95
N PHE A 168 -7.36 0.90 13.14
CA PHE A 168 -6.88 0.68 11.77
C PHE A 168 -5.54 -0.03 11.71
N ARG A 169 -4.63 0.17 12.68
CA ARG A 169 -3.33 -0.51 12.67
C ARG A 169 -3.51 -2.02 12.85
N ALA A 170 -4.36 -2.45 13.78
CA ALA A 170 -4.68 -3.86 14.00
C ALA A 170 -5.37 -4.47 12.76
N LEU A 171 -6.33 -3.74 12.16
CA LEU A 171 -6.97 -4.15 10.91
C LEU A 171 -5.94 -4.33 9.79
N SER A 172 -5.03 -3.38 9.59
CA SER A 172 -4.04 -3.40 8.51
C SER A 172 -3.13 -4.63 8.58
N ARG A 173 -2.67 -4.99 9.79
CA ARG A 173 -1.87 -6.21 10.01
C ARG A 173 -2.68 -7.47 9.74
N LEU A 174 -3.94 -7.51 10.19
CA LEU A 174 -4.84 -8.63 9.90
C LEU A 174 -5.03 -8.81 8.39
N LEU A 175 -5.27 -7.71 7.66
CA LEU A 175 -5.41 -7.76 6.20
C LEU A 175 -4.14 -8.32 5.54
N THR A 176 -2.95 -7.98 6.05
CA THR A 176 -1.69 -8.56 5.56
C THR A 176 -1.60 -10.07 5.79
N ALA A 177 -1.94 -10.55 6.99
CA ALA A 177 -1.92 -11.99 7.28
C ALA A 177 -2.97 -12.77 6.47
N LEU A 178 -4.15 -12.18 6.24
CA LEU A 178 -5.17 -12.74 5.33
C LEU A 178 -4.66 -12.83 3.90
N GLU A 179 -4.00 -11.77 3.40
CA GLU A 179 -3.43 -11.71 2.05
C GLU A 179 -2.29 -12.72 1.85
N ASN A 180 -1.49 -12.95 2.89
CA ASN A 180 -0.35 -13.87 2.88
C ASN A 180 -0.76 -15.32 3.18
N GLY A 181 -1.99 -15.59 3.63
CA GLY A 181 -2.46 -16.93 3.97
C GLY A 181 -1.74 -17.54 5.17
N THR A 182 -1.28 -16.71 6.11
CA THR A 182 -0.50 -17.16 7.29
C THR A 182 -1.37 -17.49 8.50
N LEU A 183 -2.67 -17.25 8.43
CA LEU A 183 -3.62 -17.51 9.52
C LEU A 183 -4.14 -18.96 9.49
N SER A 184 -4.45 -19.50 10.68
CA SER A 184 -5.03 -20.83 10.81
C SER A 184 -6.51 -20.87 10.37
N SER A 185 -7.00 -22.06 10.02
CA SER A 185 -8.41 -22.30 9.71
C SER A 185 -9.34 -21.88 10.85
N ASP A 186 -8.89 -22.08 12.09
CA ASP A 186 -9.64 -21.75 13.30
C ASP A 186 -9.78 -20.23 13.44
N PHE A 187 -8.71 -19.48 13.12
CA PHE A 187 -8.75 -18.02 13.09
C PHE A 187 -9.76 -17.51 12.04
N HIS A 188 -9.74 -18.06 10.82
CA HIS A 188 -10.71 -17.70 9.77
C HIS A 188 -12.16 -17.96 10.20
N THR A 189 -12.40 -19.07 10.89
CA THR A 189 -13.72 -19.42 11.41
C THR A 189 -14.16 -18.43 12.49
N ARG A 190 -13.28 -18.11 13.44
CA ARG A 190 -13.51 -17.10 14.50
C ARG A 190 -13.83 -15.73 13.92
N LEU A 191 -13.04 -15.28 12.95
CA LEU A 191 -13.23 -13.99 12.27
C LEU A 191 -14.60 -13.93 11.59
N SER A 192 -14.99 -14.99 10.89
CA SER A 192 -16.27 -15.06 10.19
C SER A 192 -17.46 -15.07 11.17
N GLN A 193 -17.35 -15.82 12.28
CA GLN A 193 -18.35 -15.83 13.35
C GLN A 193 -18.51 -14.45 13.98
N LYS A 194 -17.39 -13.81 14.38
CA LYS A 194 -17.39 -12.47 14.97
C LYS A 194 -17.93 -11.41 14.03
N ALA A 195 -17.60 -11.49 12.74
CA ALA A 195 -18.17 -10.59 11.73
C ALA A 195 -19.69 -10.79 11.57
N ALA A 196 -20.21 -12.01 11.70
CA ALA A 196 -21.64 -12.30 11.65
C ALA A 196 -22.40 -11.84 12.92
N GLU A 197 -21.72 -11.73 14.06
CA GLU A 197 -22.27 -11.16 15.30
C GLU A 197 -22.46 -9.63 15.22
N VAL A 198 -21.89 -8.95 14.20
CA VAL A 198 -22.08 -7.52 14.00
C VAL A 198 -23.52 -7.24 13.55
N HIS A 199 -24.35 -6.74 14.45
CA HIS A 199 -25.76 -6.42 14.18
C HIS A 199 -25.97 -5.17 13.32
N LYS A 200 -24.93 -4.36 13.14
CA LYS A 200 -24.95 -3.19 12.24
C LYS A 200 -25.03 -3.67 10.80
N ARG A 201 -25.99 -3.15 10.03
CA ARG A 201 -26.02 -3.38 8.58
C ARG A 201 -24.93 -2.56 7.91
N ILE A 202 -23.92 -3.24 7.37
CA ILE A 202 -22.77 -2.62 6.69
C ILE A 202 -22.84 -2.99 5.20
N PRO A 203 -23.37 -2.11 4.33
CA PRO A 203 -23.42 -2.36 2.89
C PRO A 203 -22.02 -2.49 2.29
N VAL A 204 -21.89 -3.39 1.32
CA VAL A 204 -20.70 -3.57 0.50
C VAL A 204 -21.02 -3.15 -0.93
N LEU A 205 -20.37 -2.10 -1.41
CA LEU A 205 -20.46 -1.59 -2.78
C LEU A 205 -19.27 -2.12 -3.60
N GLY A 206 -19.55 -2.93 -4.61
CA GLY A 206 -18.57 -3.32 -5.62
C GLY A 206 -18.52 -2.33 -6.77
N ILE A 207 -17.36 -1.76 -7.06
CA ILE A 207 -17.12 -0.90 -8.22
C ILE A 207 -16.25 -1.68 -9.20
N THR A 208 -16.78 -1.91 -10.39
CA THR A 208 -16.11 -2.65 -11.46
C THR A 208 -16.27 -1.94 -12.79
N GLY A 209 -15.57 -2.41 -13.82
CA GLY A 209 -15.54 -1.74 -15.11
C GLY A 209 -14.19 -1.82 -15.80
N THR A 210 -14.13 -1.26 -17.01
CA THR A 210 -13.00 -1.42 -17.91
C THR A 210 -11.74 -0.73 -17.40
N GLY A 211 -10.58 -1.17 -17.90
CA GLY A 211 -9.30 -0.53 -17.58
C GLY A 211 -9.29 0.92 -18.03
N GLY A 212 -8.98 1.85 -17.13
CA GLY A 212 -8.91 3.28 -17.46
C GLY A 212 -10.25 4.02 -17.54
N SER A 213 -11.39 3.38 -17.24
CA SER A 213 -12.70 4.03 -17.30
C SER A 213 -12.97 5.11 -16.23
N GLY A 214 -12.04 5.30 -15.30
CA GLY A 214 -12.16 6.29 -14.24
C GLY A 214 -12.74 5.76 -12.92
N LYS A 215 -12.75 4.44 -12.69
CA LYS A 215 -13.21 3.79 -11.44
C LYS A 215 -12.69 4.50 -10.18
N SER A 216 -11.38 4.54 -9.96
CA SER A 216 -10.78 5.15 -8.76
C SER A 216 -11.11 6.63 -8.61
N SER A 217 -11.19 7.38 -9.72
CA SER A 217 -11.58 8.79 -9.70
C SER A 217 -13.05 8.97 -9.34
N LEU A 218 -13.93 8.09 -9.82
CA LEU A 218 -15.34 8.06 -9.43
C LEU A 218 -15.49 7.64 -7.96
N THR A 219 -14.73 6.63 -7.51
CA THR A 219 -14.68 6.18 -6.11
C THR A 219 -14.32 7.35 -5.19
N ASP A 220 -13.26 8.09 -5.51
CA ASP A 220 -12.84 9.29 -4.76
C ASP A 220 -13.95 10.35 -4.69
N GLU A 221 -14.56 10.63 -5.84
CA GLU A 221 -15.64 11.61 -5.92
C GLU A 221 -16.86 11.16 -5.12
N LEU A 222 -17.22 9.87 -5.11
CA LEU A 222 -18.28 9.31 -4.27
C LEU A 222 -17.97 9.46 -2.77
N ILE A 223 -16.74 9.13 -2.35
CA ILE A 223 -16.27 9.34 -0.96
C ILE A 223 -16.40 10.81 -0.59
N ARG A 224 -16.01 11.73 -1.48
CA ARG A 224 -16.18 13.17 -1.27
C ARG A 224 -17.66 13.54 -1.05
N ARG A 225 -18.59 12.98 -1.81
CA ARG A 225 -20.04 13.24 -1.61
C ARG A 225 -20.54 12.67 -0.29
N PHE A 226 -20.11 11.47 0.11
CA PHE A 226 -20.45 10.92 1.42
C PHE A 226 -19.93 11.80 2.56
N ARG A 227 -18.68 12.23 2.47
CA ARG A 227 -18.08 13.14 3.47
C ARG A 227 -18.83 14.45 3.60
N LEU A 228 -19.17 15.10 2.48
CA LEU A 228 -19.91 16.36 2.50
C LEU A 228 -21.37 16.16 2.94
N GLY A 229 -22.06 15.18 2.38
CA GLY A 229 -23.48 14.94 2.64
C GLY A 229 -23.78 14.30 3.99
N GLN A 230 -22.78 13.77 4.68
CA GLN A 230 -22.90 13.16 6.01
C GLN A 230 -21.97 13.80 7.04
N GLU A 231 -21.44 14.99 6.74
CA GLU A 231 -20.60 15.78 7.66
C GLU A 231 -19.42 14.99 8.25
N ASN A 232 -18.76 14.18 7.41
CA ASN A 232 -17.66 13.26 7.77
C ASN A 232 -18.00 12.20 8.83
N ARG A 233 -19.28 11.98 9.16
CA ARG A 233 -19.71 11.02 10.19
C ARG A 233 -19.54 9.56 9.79
N LEU A 234 -19.60 9.26 8.48
CA LEU A 234 -19.49 7.89 8.00
C LEU A 234 -18.05 7.38 8.05
N LYS A 235 -17.88 6.19 8.61
CA LYS A 235 -16.67 5.39 8.56
C LYS A 235 -16.68 4.52 7.31
N ILE A 236 -15.75 4.74 6.37
CA ILE A 236 -15.73 4.06 5.06
C ILE A 236 -14.43 3.28 4.89
N ALA A 237 -14.54 1.99 4.54
CA ALA A 237 -13.41 1.15 4.13
C ALA A 237 -13.37 1.02 2.62
N ILE A 238 -12.17 1.09 2.03
CA ILE A 238 -11.94 0.93 0.60
C ILE A 238 -10.92 -0.18 0.41
N ILE A 239 -11.29 -1.22 -0.34
CA ILE A 239 -10.38 -2.29 -0.76
C ILE A 239 -10.23 -2.18 -2.27
N ALA A 240 -9.09 -1.67 -2.73
CA ALA A 240 -8.80 -1.46 -4.14
C ALA A 240 -7.89 -2.57 -4.66
N VAL A 241 -8.31 -3.27 -5.71
CA VAL A 241 -7.60 -4.43 -6.24
C VAL A 241 -6.97 -4.08 -7.59
N ASP A 242 -5.65 -4.24 -7.68
CA ASP A 242 -4.85 -3.94 -8.86
C ASP A 242 -4.15 -5.21 -9.41
N PRO A 243 -3.90 -5.33 -10.72
CA PRO A 243 -3.33 -6.53 -11.31
C PRO A 243 -1.83 -6.69 -11.02
N THR A 244 -1.42 -7.89 -10.63
CA THR A 244 -0.01 -8.28 -10.50
C THR A 244 0.61 -8.57 -11.87
N ARG A 245 1.85 -8.11 -12.10
CA ARG A 245 2.60 -8.42 -13.32
C ARG A 245 3.12 -9.85 -13.26
N ARG A 246 2.53 -10.76 -14.05
CA ARG A 246 2.92 -12.18 -14.13
C ARG A 246 4.41 -12.42 -14.37
N LYS A 247 5.08 -11.55 -15.15
CA LYS A 247 6.51 -11.71 -15.49
C LYS A 247 7.45 -11.46 -14.31
N THR A 248 7.12 -10.50 -13.45
CA THR A 248 8.02 -10.04 -12.38
C THR A 248 7.52 -10.42 -10.99
N GLY A 249 6.24 -10.77 -10.85
CA GLY A 249 5.60 -11.03 -9.56
C GLY A 249 5.25 -9.78 -8.76
N GLY A 250 5.71 -8.59 -9.19
CA GLY A 250 5.42 -7.31 -8.55
C GLY A 250 4.16 -6.64 -9.09
N ALA A 251 3.68 -5.63 -8.39
CA ALA A 251 2.47 -4.87 -8.75
C ALA A 251 2.70 -3.36 -8.60
N LEU A 252 2.00 -2.58 -9.42
CA LEU A 252 1.88 -1.14 -9.21
C LEU A 252 0.45 -0.93 -8.74
N LEU A 253 0.30 -0.66 -7.44
CA LEU A 253 -0.97 -0.42 -6.79
C LEU A 253 -1.26 1.08 -6.94
N GLY A 254 -1.92 1.41 -8.04
CA GLY A 254 -2.04 2.75 -8.59
C GLY A 254 -3.31 3.47 -8.18
N ASP A 255 -4.29 2.80 -7.60
CA ASP A 255 -5.60 3.42 -7.32
C ASP A 255 -5.51 4.53 -6.27
N ARG A 256 -4.67 4.35 -5.22
CA ARG A 256 -4.51 5.33 -4.14
C ARG A 256 -4.01 6.70 -4.63
N ILE A 257 -3.24 6.77 -5.72
CA ILE A 257 -2.76 8.06 -6.26
C ILE A 257 -3.89 8.98 -6.71
N ARG A 258 -5.07 8.41 -7.03
CA ARG A 258 -6.25 9.14 -7.50
C ARG A 258 -7.15 9.63 -6.37
N MET A 259 -6.89 9.19 -5.14
CA MET A 259 -7.76 9.40 -3.99
C MET A 259 -7.37 10.67 -3.22
N ASN A 260 -8.10 11.76 -3.40
CA ASN A 260 -7.89 13.03 -2.70
C ASN A 260 -8.81 13.20 -1.48
N ALA A 261 -9.95 12.52 -1.46
CA ALA A 261 -10.98 12.63 -0.42
C ALA A 261 -10.78 11.63 0.74
N ILE A 262 -9.74 10.80 0.71
CA ILE A 262 -9.49 9.75 1.71
C ILE A 262 -8.67 10.20 2.93
N ASN A 263 -8.10 11.41 2.92
CA ASN A 263 -7.31 11.91 4.04
C ASN A 263 -8.22 12.38 5.19
N HIS A 264 -8.76 11.42 5.96
CA HIS A 264 -9.64 11.66 7.11
C HIS A 264 -9.65 10.44 8.05
N PRO A 265 -9.72 10.61 9.39
CA PRO A 265 -9.65 9.49 10.35
C PRO A 265 -10.73 8.41 10.19
N ASN A 266 -11.88 8.77 9.60
CA ASN A 266 -12.97 7.82 9.33
C ASN A 266 -12.83 7.06 8.00
N ILE A 267 -11.77 7.31 7.22
CA ILE A 267 -11.57 6.66 5.92
C ILE A 267 -10.35 5.75 6.00
N PHE A 268 -10.58 4.48 5.71
CA PHE A 268 -9.54 3.47 5.61
C PHE A 268 -9.44 2.98 4.17
N MET A 269 -8.23 2.88 3.64
CA MET A 269 -8.01 2.27 2.33
C MET A 269 -6.93 1.19 2.41
N ARG A 270 -7.11 0.11 1.68
CA ARG A 270 -6.10 -0.94 1.48
C ARG A 270 -6.03 -1.26 -0.01
N SER A 271 -4.82 -1.22 -0.55
CA SER A 271 -4.53 -1.59 -1.92
C SER A 271 -4.05 -3.04 -1.97
N VAL A 272 -4.59 -3.85 -2.87
CA VAL A 272 -4.39 -5.31 -2.89
C VAL A 272 -3.96 -5.72 -4.29
N ALA A 273 -2.99 -6.62 -4.38
CA ALA A 273 -2.55 -7.15 -5.68
C ALA A 273 -3.29 -8.45 -6.01
N THR A 274 -3.63 -8.71 -7.28
CA THR A 274 -4.28 -9.98 -7.65
C THR A 274 -3.42 -11.23 -7.34
N ARG A 275 -2.09 -11.06 -7.24
CA ARG A 275 -1.09 -12.12 -7.04
C ARG A 275 -1.30 -13.28 -8.03
N ASP A 276 -1.34 -14.50 -7.53
CA ASP A 276 -1.48 -15.74 -8.31
C ASP A 276 -2.95 -16.09 -8.61
N ALA A 277 -3.90 -15.21 -8.31
CA ALA A 277 -5.31 -15.46 -8.58
C ALA A 277 -5.52 -15.71 -10.09
N SER A 278 -6.15 -16.85 -10.40
CA SER A 278 -6.59 -17.20 -11.76
C SER A 278 -7.77 -16.33 -12.23
N GLY A 279 -8.51 -15.74 -11.28
CA GLY A 279 -9.56 -14.75 -11.51
C GLY A 279 -9.13 -13.32 -11.20
N GLU A 280 -9.99 -12.35 -11.51
CA GLU A 280 -9.71 -10.92 -11.32
C GLU A 280 -9.78 -10.45 -9.86
N ILE A 281 -10.41 -11.25 -8.98
CA ILE A 281 -10.53 -10.94 -7.55
C ILE A 281 -9.98 -12.10 -6.73
N PRO A 282 -9.02 -11.84 -5.83
CA PRO A 282 -8.49 -12.87 -4.96
C PRO A 282 -9.52 -13.42 -3.96
N GLY A 283 -9.44 -14.73 -3.66
CA GLY A 283 -10.39 -15.38 -2.74
C GLY A 283 -10.37 -14.83 -1.31
N TYR A 284 -9.25 -14.24 -0.87
CA TYR A 284 -9.12 -13.65 0.46
C TYR A 284 -9.89 -12.32 0.61
N ILE A 285 -10.40 -11.71 -0.46
CA ILE A 285 -11.20 -10.47 -0.39
C ILE A 285 -12.45 -10.66 0.47
N SER A 286 -13.09 -11.84 0.42
CA SER A 286 -14.24 -12.15 1.29
C SER A 286 -13.87 -12.07 2.78
N ALA A 287 -12.70 -12.58 3.16
CA ALA A 287 -12.22 -12.50 4.53
C ALA A 287 -11.83 -11.06 4.92
N MET A 288 -11.27 -10.28 4.00
CA MET A 288 -10.99 -8.85 4.21
C MET A 288 -12.28 -8.03 4.44
N ILE A 289 -13.34 -8.33 3.69
CA ILE A 289 -14.67 -7.72 3.91
C ILE A 289 -15.17 -8.07 5.32
N ASN A 290 -15.04 -9.32 5.77
CA ASN A 290 -15.43 -9.72 7.12
C ASN A 290 -14.60 -9.00 8.21
N ALA A 291 -13.29 -8.81 7.99
CA ALA A 291 -12.45 -8.01 8.88
C ALA A 291 -12.92 -6.54 8.95
N CYS A 292 -13.30 -5.96 7.82
CA CYS A 292 -13.89 -4.62 7.79
C CYS A 292 -15.27 -4.58 8.49
N ARG A 293 -16.13 -5.59 8.31
CA ARG A 293 -17.39 -5.67 9.04
C ARG A 293 -17.16 -5.68 10.55
N LEU A 294 -16.22 -6.49 11.01
CA LEU A 294 -15.81 -6.53 12.42
C LEU A 294 -15.32 -5.17 12.92
N ALA A 295 -14.60 -4.41 12.08
CA ALA A 295 -14.15 -3.05 12.38
C ALA A 295 -15.24 -1.97 12.35
N GLN A 296 -16.51 -2.38 12.25
CA GLN A 296 -17.72 -1.56 12.36
C GLN A 296 -17.78 -0.36 11.41
N PHE A 297 -17.24 -0.50 10.19
CA PHE A 297 -17.44 0.51 9.14
C PHE A 297 -18.94 0.74 8.86
N ASP A 298 -19.29 1.91 8.33
CA ASP A 298 -20.64 2.21 7.83
C ASP A 298 -20.84 1.80 6.37
N LEU A 299 -19.75 1.73 5.60
CA LEU A 299 -19.74 1.34 4.19
C LEU A 299 -18.41 0.69 3.87
N ILE A 300 -18.46 -0.39 3.09
CA ILE A 300 -17.28 -1.03 2.50
C ILE A 300 -17.38 -0.86 0.99
N ILE A 301 -16.33 -0.33 0.36
CA ILE A 301 -16.20 -0.21 -1.08
C ILE A 301 -15.12 -1.19 -1.54
N VAL A 302 -15.42 -2.00 -2.54
CA VAL A 302 -14.46 -2.90 -3.17
C VAL A 302 -14.32 -2.52 -4.64
N GLU A 303 -13.15 -2.04 -5.03
CA GLU A 303 -12.83 -1.70 -6.41
C GLU A 303 -12.07 -2.87 -7.05
N THR A 304 -12.55 -3.36 -8.20
CA THR A 304 -11.90 -4.43 -8.95
C THR A 304 -10.79 -3.89 -9.85
N PRO A 305 -9.89 -4.75 -10.37
CA PRO A 305 -9.00 -4.36 -11.45
C PRO A 305 -9.78 -3.88 -12.67
N GLY A 306 -9.10 -3.28 -13.65
CA GLY A 306 -9.69 -3.06 -14.97
C GLY A 306 -10.06 -4.38 -15.63
N ILE A 307 -11.35 -4.65 -15.79
CA ILE A 307 -11.87 -5.94 -16.28
C ILE A 307 -12.20 -5.91 -17.78
N GLY A 308 -12.21 -7.08 -18.42
CA GLY A 308 -12.76 -7.26 -19.76
C GLY A 308 -14.30 -7.40 -19.75
N GLN A 309 -14.93 -7.36 -20.93
CA GLN A 309 -16.40 -7.33 -21.11
C GLN A 309 -17.19 -8.49 -20.49
N GLY A 310 -16.55 -9.60 -20.10
CA GLY A 310 -17.23 -10.83 -19.66
C GLY A 310 -17.18 -11.13 -18.16
N ASN A 311 -16.67 -10.23 -17.31
CA ASN A 311 -16.36 -10.59 -15.94
C ASN A 311 -17.32 -9.95 -14.91
N ALA A 312 -17.81 -10.78 -13.98
CA ALA A 312 -18.73 -10.41 -12.92
C ALA A 312 -18.29 -10.96 -11.54
N ALA A 313 -16.98 -11.24 -11.37
CA ALA A 313 -16.44 -11.89 -10.18
C ALA A 313 -16.73 -11.14 -8.87
N ILE A 314 -17.03 -9.84 -8.92
CA ILE A 314 -17.37 -9.04 -7.74
C ILE A 314 -18.79 -9.28 -7.23
N VAL A 315 -19.73 -9.64 -8.12
CA VAL A 315 -21.17 -9.76 -7.81
C VAL A 315 -21.47 -10.64 -6.59
N PRO A 316 -20.90 -11.84 -6.42
CA PRO A 316 -21.19 -12.68 -5.25
C PRO A 316 -20.60 -12.15 -3.93
N LEU A 317 -19.74 -11.13 -3.96
CA LEU A 317 -19.05 -10.60 -2.78
C LEU A 317 -19.69 -9.33 -2.23
N VAL A 318 -20.64 -8.72 -2.94
CA VAL A 318 -21.12 -7.36 -2.67
C VAL A 318 -22.65 -7.30 -2.64
N ASP A 319 -23.18 -6.31 -1.93
CA ASP A 319 -24.63 -6.06 -1.84
C ASP A 319 -25.14 -5.26 -3.05
N LEU A 320 -24.31 -4.36 -3.57
CA LEU A 320 -24.57 -3.55 -4.75
C LEU A 320 -23.35 -3.56 -5.66
N SER A 321 -23.59 -3.58 -6.98
CA SER A 321 -22.53 -3.47 -7.98
C SER A 321 -22.75 -2.24 -8.87
N LEU A 322 -21.66 -1.54 -9.15
CA LEU A 322 -21.60 -0.38 -10.04
C LEU A 322 -20.62 -0.69 -11.18
N TYR A 323 -21.12 -0.71 -12.41
CA TYR A 323 -20.30 -0.88 -13.62
C TYR A 323 -19.93 0.49 -14.22
N VAL A 324 -18.63 0.75 -14.37
CA VAL A 324 -18.08 2.01 -14.88
C VAL A 324 -17.47 1.79 -16.26
N MET A 325 -18.00 2.49 -17.26
CA MET A 325 -17.57 2.44 -18.65
C MET A 325 -17.43 3.84 -19.24
N THR A 326 -16.72 3.95 -20.34
CA THR A 326 -16.64 5.19 -21.12
C THR A 326 -17.58 5.13 -22.32
N PRO A 327 -17.90 6.27 -22.97
CA PRO A 327 -18.74 6.28 -24.16
C PRO A 327 -18.10 5.60 -25.38
N GLU A 328 -16.78 5.42 -25.39
CA GLU A 328 -16.07 4.68 -26.45
C GLU A 328 -16.24 3.16 -26.35
N PHE A 329 -17.15 2.68 -25.49
CA PHE A 329 -17.34 1.29 -25.12
C PHE A 329 -18.73 0.75 -25.49
#